data_AF-A0A349N357-F1
#
_entry.id   AF-A0A349N357-F1
#
_cell.length_a   1.000
_cell.length_b   1.000
_cell.length_c   1.000
_cell.angle_alpha   90.00
_cell.angle_beta   90.00
_cell.angle_gamma   90.00
#
_symmetry.space_group_name_H-M   'P 1'
#
loop_
_entity.id
_entity.type
_entity.pdbx_description
1 polymer ?
#
loop_
_entity_poly.entity_id
_entity_poly.type
_entity_poly.pdbx_seq_one_letter_code
_entity_poly.pdbx_strand_id
1 'polypeptide(L)'
;MAYVPLADQDHEQELHHPHSWVEKYVWSQDHKVIAIQYGGTAVLVGLVALVLSLLMRMQLGFPETFDLIDPNAYYQSVTMHGMIMVVYMLTALLLGG
;
A
#
# COMPACT_ATOMS: atom_id res chain seq x y z
N MET A 1 8.48 -18.51 -52.86
CA MET A 1 8.26 -17.68 -51.67
C MET A 1 6.92 -18.08 -51.10
N ALA A 2 6.90 -18.74 -49.94
CA ALA A 2 5.66 -19.19 -49.30
C ALA A 2 4.91 -17.98 -48.73
N TYR A 3 3.63 -17.85 -49.06
CA TYR A 3 2.75 -16.82 -48.51
C TYR A 3 2.35 -17.22 -47.09
N VAL A 4 2.78 -16.45 -46.10
CA VAL A 4 2.39 -16.64 -44.69
C VAL A 4 1.12 -15.81 -44.44
N PRO A 5 0.00 -16.42 -44.03
CA PRO A 5 -1.24 -15.70 -43.73
C PRO A 5 -1.05 -14.79 -42.49
N LEU A 6 -1.70 -13.62 -42.50
CA LEU A 6 -1.59 -12.59 -41.44
C LEU A 6 -1.89 -13.08 -40.01
N ALA A 7 -2.63 -14.18 -39.87
CA ALA A 7 -2.95 -14.80 -38.57
C ALA A 7 -1.83 -15.69 -38.01
N ASP A 8 -0.86 -16.07 -38.86
CA ASP A 8 0.31 -16.89 -38.55
C ASP A 8 1.60 -16.02 -38.53
N GLN A 9 1.42 -14.70 -38.72
CA GLN A 9 2.41 -13.74 -38.26
C GLN A 9 2.25 -13.64 -36.76
N ASP A 10 2.96 -14.51 -36.05
CA ASP A 10 3.29 -14.33 -34.65
C ASP A 10 4.12 -13.04 -34.55
N HIS A 11 3.45 -11.89 -34.64
CA HIS A 11 3.88 -10.71 -33.93
C HIS A 11 3.78 -11.14 -32.48
N GLU A 12 4.80 -11.85 -32.00
CA GLU A 12 5.11 -11.95 -30.58
C GLU A 12 4.91 -10.54 -30.10
N GLN A 13 3.80 -10.29 -29.40
CA GLN A 13 3.43 -8.95 -29.00
C GLN A 13 4.68 -8.42 -28.34
N GLU A 14 5.33 -7.46 -28.99
CA GLU A 14 6.55 -6.87 -28.49
C GLU A 14 6.07 -6.08 -27.29
N LEU A 15 5.90 -6.79 -26.17
CA LEU A 15 5.47 -6.25 -24.89
C LEU A 15 6.47 -5.13 -24.67
N HIS A 16 5.98 -3.90 -24.71
CA HIS A 16 6.82 -2.71 -24.70
C HIS A 16 7.59 -2.74 -23.38
N HIS A 17 8.78 -3.35 -23.39
CA HIS A 17 9.50 -3.64 -22.17
C HIS A 17 10.04 -2.31 -21.66
N PRO A 18 9.74 -1.92 -20.42
CA PRO A 18 10.21 -0.65 -19.88
C PRO A 18 11.75 -0.66 -19.87
N HIS A 19 12.36 0.23 -20.66
CA HIS A 19 13.80 0.30 -20.85
C HIS A 19 14.51 1.07 -19.73
N SER A 20 13.77 1.79 -18.88
CA SER A 20 14.30 2.59 -17.77
C SER A 20 13.87 2.06 -16.40
N TRP A 21 14.72 2.27 -15.38
CA TRP A 21 14.41 1.91 -13.99
C TRP A 21 13.13 2.58 -13.47
N VAL A 22 12.85 3.79 -13.95
CA VAL A 22 11.68 4.60 -13.57
C VAL A 22 10.40 3.97 -14.11
N GLU A 23 10.36 3.57 -15.39
CA GLU A 23 9.18 2.89 -15.96
C GLU A 23 8.98 1.49 -15.39
N LYS A 24 10.01 0.84 -14.85
CA LYS A 24 9.86 -0.49 -14.25
C LYS A 24 9.34 -0.45 -12.82
N TYR A 25 9.70 0.56 -12.02
CA TYR A 25 9.47 0.56 -10.57
C TYR A 25 8.74 1.79 -10.01
N VAL A 26 8.58 2.88 -10.77
CA VAL A 26 7.88 4.09 -10.31
C VAL A 26 6.64 4.35 -11.18
N TRP A 27 6.79 4.21 -12.50
CA TRP A 27 5.72 4.31 -13.50
C TRP A 27 5.52 2.98 -14.24
N SER A 28 5.36 1.90 -13.47
CA SER A 28 5.08 0.58 -14.04
C SER A 28 3.66 0.48 -14.56
N GLN A 29 3.51 -0.05 -15.77
CA GLN A 29 2.22 -0.45 -16.33
C GLN A 29 1.87 -1.92 -16.00
N ASP A 30 2.81 -2.67 -15.42
CA ASP A 30 2.60 -4.05 -14.99
C ASP A 30 1.82 -4.07 -13.66
N HIS A 31 0.60 -4.61 -13.71
CA HIS A 31 -0.27 -4.77 -12.55
C HIS A 31 0.37 -5.57 -11.41
N LYS A 32 1.33 -6.46 -11.68
CA LYS A 32 2.03 -7.22 -10.65
C LYS A 32 2.96 -6.34 -9.83
N VAL A 33 3.64 -5.40 -10.47
CA VAL A 33 4.52 -4.44 -9.78
C VAL A 33 3.67 -3.48 -8.96
N ILE A 34 2.57 -2.99 -9.53
CA ILE A 34 1.60 -2.14 -8.83
C ILE A 34 1.05 -2.87 -7.59
N ALA A 35 0.66 -4.14 -7.73
CA ALA A 35 0.16 -4.94 -6.63
C ALA A 35 1.15 -5.02 -5.45
N ILE A 36 2.43 -5.29 -5.75
CA ILE A 36 3.50 -5.36 -4.73
C ILE A 36 3.72 -3.99 -4.06
N GLN A 37 3.65 -2.89 -4.82
CA GLN A 37 3.79 -1.54 -4.27
C GLN A 37 2.64 -1.17 -3.33
N TYR A 38 1.40 -1.47 -3.72
CA TYR A 38 0.22 -1.25 -2.90
C TYR A 38 0.26 -2.12 -1.63
N GLY A 39 0.55 -3.41 -1.76
CA GLY A 39 0.71 -4.32 -0.62
C GLY A 39 1.83 -3.89 0.34
N GLY A 40 2.99 -3.51 -0.19
CA GLY A 40 4.11 -3.01 0.61
C GLY A 40 3.77 -1.72 1.36
N THR A 41 3.10 -0.78 0.69
CA THR A 41 2.63 0.47 1.32
C THR A 41 1.60 0.19 2.41
N ALA A 42 0.63 -0.71 2.16
CA ALA A 42 -0.38 -1.13 3.14
C ALA A 42 0.24 -1.70 4.41
N VAL A 43 1.26 -2.56 4.29
CA VAL A 43 1.95 -3.13 5.46
C VAL A 43 2.68 -2.04 6.24
N LEU A 44 3.37 -1.12 5.54
CA LEU A 44 4.14 -0.06 6.17
C LEU A 44 3.24 0.88 7.01
N VAL A 45 2.13 1.35 6.43
CA VAL A 45 1.16 2.18 7.17
C VAL A 45 0.42 1.38 8.25
N GLY A 46 0.17 0.09 8.03
CA GLY A 46 -0.40 -0.81 9.03
C GLY A 46 0.48 -0.94 10.28
N LEU A 47 1.81 -0.99 10.12
CA LEU A 47 2.74 -0.99 11.26
C LEU A 47 2.64 0.31 12.08
N VAL A 48 2.48 1.47 11.42
CA VAL A 48 2.25 2.75 12.11
C VAL A 48 0.94 2.71 12.90
N ALA A 49 -0.12 2.16 12.32
CA ALA A 49 -1.41 2.01 13.00
C ALA A 49 -1.33 1.07 14.22
N LEU A 50 -0.49 0.03 14.18
CA LEU A 50 -0.24 -0.84 15.33
C LEU A 50 0.45 -0.10 16.47
N VAL A 51 1.47 0.72 16.17
CA VAL A 51 2.12 1.55 17.20
C VAL A 51 1.11 2.51 17.82
N LEU A 52 0.28 3.15 17.00
CA LEU A 52 -0.78 4.05 17.49
C LEU A 52 -1.81 3.31 18.36
N SER A 53 -2.14 2.06 18.02
CA SER A 53 -2.99 1.17 18.83
C SER A 53 -2.38 0.87 20.20
N LEU A 54 -1.07 0.62 20.26
CA LEU A 54 -0.36 0.37 21.52
C LEU A 54 -0.33 1.61 22.41
N LEU A 55 -0.16 2.81 21.84
CA LEU A 55 -0.22 4.07 22.60
C LEU A 55 -1.59 4.29 23.22
N MET A 56 -2.68 4.05 22.48
CA MET A 56 -4.04 4.13 23.03
C MET A 56 -4.26 3.11 24.16
N ARG A 57 -3.75 1.88 24.01
CA ARG A 57 -3.83 0.85 25.06
C ARG A 57 -3.03 1.22 26.31
N MET A 58 -1.87 1.84 26.14
CA MET A 58 -1.05 2.29 27.25
C MET A 58 -1.75 3.39 28.05
N GLN A 59 -2.43 4.33 27.37
CA GLN A 59 -3.22 5.38 28.02
C GLN A 59 -4.40 4.83 28.83
N LEU A 60 -5.07 3.77 28.33
CA LEU A 60 -6.16 3.11 29.07
C LEU A 60 -5.67 2.25 30.25
N GLY A 61 -4.46 1.68 30.15
CA GLY A 61 -3.89 0.80 31.17
C GLY A 61 -3.22 1.52 32.34
N PHE A 62 -2.69 2.72 32.11
CA PHE A 62 -2.03 3.56 33.12
C PHE A 62 -2.56 5.01 33.07
N PRO A 63 -3.84 5.22 33.44
CA PRO A 63 -4.35 6.58 33.60
C PRO A 63 -3.51 7.31 34.66
N GLU A 64 -3.09 8.54 34.38
CA GLU A 64 -2.35 9.45 35.27
C GLU A 64 -0.81 9.26 35.40
N THR A 65 -0.17 8.31 34.72
CA THR A 65 1.31 8.20 34.76
C THR A 65 2.01 8.93 33.59
N PHE A 66 1.29 9.21 32.51
CA PHE A 66 1.81 9.88 31.31
C PHE A 66 1.12 11.22 31.08
N ASP A 67 1.65 12.28 31.70
CA ASP A 67 1.22 13.68 31.54
C ASP A 67 1.46 14.24 30.11
N LEU A 68 2.01 13.41 29.20
CA LEU A 68 2.34 13.75 27.81
C LEU A 68 1.20 13.48 26.82
N ILE A 69 0.14 12.79 27.22
CA ILE A 69 -1.01 12.47 26.34
C ILE A 69 -2.23 13.28 26.82
N ASP A 70 -2.30 14.52 26.34
CA ASP A 70 -3.49 15.37 26.46
C ASP A 70 -4.69 14.68 25.80
N PRO A 71 -5.94 14.85 26.30
CA PRO A 71 -7.13 14.27 25.69
C PRO A 71 -7.26 14.58 24.19
N ASN A 72 -6.76 15.73 23.73
CA ASN A 72 -6.73 16.08 22.31
C ASN A 72 -5.87 15.10 21.48
N ALA A 73 -4.66 14.79 21.95
CA ALA A 73 -3.76 13.85 21.29
C ALA A 73 -4.33 12.43 21.25
N TYR A 74 -5.04 12.02 22.30
CA TYR A 74 -5.78 10.76 22.31
C TYR A 74 -6.86 10.72 21.22
N TYR A 75 -7.72 11.73 21.13
CA TYR A 75 -8.76 11.78 20.10
C TYR A 75 -8.17 11.80 18.68
N GLN A 76 -7.10 12.56 18.44
CA GLN A 76 -6.42 12.56 17.16
C GLN A 76 -5.81 11.19 16.82
N SER A 77 -5.20 10.51 17.79
CA SER A 77 -4.63 9.18 17.61
C SER A 77 -5.69 8.13 17.24
N VAL A 78 -6.87 8.19 17.86
CA VAL A 78 -8.00 7.30 17.57
C VAL A 78 -8.51 7.51 16.14
N THR A 79 -8.73 8.77 15.74
CA THR A 79 -9.22 9.09 14.39
C THR A 79 -8.22 8.67 13.32
N MET A 80 -6.93 8.98 13.51
CA MET A 80 -5.88 8.59 12.57
C MET A 80 -5.70 7.08 12.51
N HIS A 81 -5.77 6.35 13.63
CA HIS A 81 -5.71 4.90 13.66
C HIS A 81 -6.83 4.27 12.81
N GLY A 82 -8.07 4.71 13.02
CA GLY A 82 -9.23 4.21 12.28
C GLY A 82 -9.12 4.46 10.77
N MET A 83 -8.74 5.68 10.39
CA MET A 83 -8.51 6.04 8.98
C MET A 83 -7.40 5.20 8.34
N ILE A 84 -6.29 4.97 9.03
CA ILE A 84 -5.17 4.18 8.50
C ILE A 84 -5.56 2.71 8.35
N MET A 85 -6.24 2.12 9.34
CA MET A 85 -6.64 0.71 9.27
C MET A 85 -7.68 0.46 8.17
N VAL A 86 -8.73 1.28 8.09
CA VAL A 86 -9.85 1.04 7.17
C VAL A 86 -9.56 1.55 5.76
N VAL A 87 -9.03 2.77 5.62
CA VAL A 87 -8.89 3.42 4.31
C VAL A 87 -7.53 3.14 3.69
N TYR A 88 -6.45 3.04 4.48
CA TYR A 88 -5.11 2.88 3.89
C TYR A 88 -4.61 1.44 3.91
N MET A 89 -4.90 0.66 4.95
CA MET A 89 -4.47 -0.74 5.03
C MET A 89 -5.47 -1.67 4.31
N LEU A 90 -6.75 -1.69 4.73
CA LEU A 90 -7.77 -2.57 4.15
C LEU A 90 -8.02 -2.27 2.66
N THR A 91 -8.19 -1.01 2.29
CA THR A 91 -8.42 -0.62 0.88
C THR A 91 -7.20 -0.93 0.01
N ALA A 92 -5.99 -0.51 0.38
CA ALA A 92 -4.81 -0.76 -0.46
C ALA A 92 -4.43 -2.24 -0.55
N LEU A 93 -4.66 -3.04 0.49
CA LEU A 93 -4.42 -4.49 0.46
C LEU A 93 -5.45 -5.23 -0.41
N LEU A 94 -6.72 -4.83 -0.37
CA LEU A 94 -7.78 -5.48 -1.15
C LEU A 94 -7.85 -5.01 -2.61
N LEU A 95 -7.46 -3.77 -2.91
CA LEU A 95 -7.41 -3.23 -4.28
C LEU A 95 -6.06 -3.48 -4.97
N GLY A 96 -5.00 -3.72 -4.20
CA GLY A 96 -3.67 -4.01 -4.73
C GLY A 96 -3.36 -5.50 -4.86
N GLY A 97 -4.33 -6.40 -4.70
CA GLY A 97 -4.17 -7.85 -4.85
C GLY A 97 -4.61 -8.36 -6.22
#